data_AF-A0A8S1MIG4-F1
#
_entry.id   AF-A0A8S1MIG4-F1
#
_cell.length_a   1.000
_cell.length_b   1.000
_cell.length_c   1.000
_cell.angle_alpha   90.00
_cell.angle_beta   90.00
_cell.angle_gamma   90.00
#
_symmetry.space_group_name_H-M   'P 1'
#
loop_
_entity.id
_entity.type
_entity.pdbx_description
1 polymer ?
#
loop_
_entity_poly.entity_id
_entity_poly.type
_entity_poly.pdbx_seq_one_letter_code
_entity_poly.pdbx_strand_id
1 'polypeptide(L)'
;MIDQFVKGLQKIDRFGAIYRPPIVDIHPEYKSVLGGIATFILYGSSLAYFLYQIIQWQSNQLLPKITYIQTSYDKKYYKIDEMMSSFYIRKNQKVDQIDPFDPGNIILQPILSKFANQQLVDSYPIDYNSKSERNDIHEVILENIELNLNLNNSNDDPQIEYLLSFGTCMEQYLMNGQKCANQTLVNTYLNQKSHALILNHYVKEYNSKQKHIQNVKKQFLAILTNNTTLYFQNQIRLSKTQVDDGFLFPSNSNKEFPMDTIIISQNTSPDSFYNIFGRVTYLVMAYSLSEVIQEQYIEYPKISEVLADIGSIVSIILVLSYLFIFLNEHQLEKESIQKVIQMYYPEFCNIKQYQNWYGKIVEVKYNNIVINKEEYIMFYNKVQRVAAKKLSITNILFTLAKLQFLIQSNYNIDKIKLAHKVGIKLKQFSKGSSIQSPKLIQEQLNLQEISRNESKDHIQIHDIANINLNEQNNNQSSMVRQETINKDNSKSIYLNLKDDFHLLNDEDFQLFTIDEPIAIENDIQKSDLYFENNYIDL
;
A
#
# COMPACT_ATOMS: atom_id res chain seq x y z
N MET A 1 -17.79 25.94 14.66
CA MET A 1 -16.68 24.96 14.62
C MET A 1 -16.99 23.80 13.66
N ILE A 2 -18.14 23.14 13.77
CA ILE A 2 -18.57 22.04 12.88
C ILE A 2 -18.67 22.48 11.40
N ASP A 3 -19.29 23.63 11.09
CA ASP A 3 -19.41 24.12 9.70
C ASP A 3 -18.06 24.44 9.04
N GLN A 4 -17.08 24.89 9.83
CA GLN A 4 -15.72 25.13 9.34
C GLN A 4 -15.01 23.81 9.03
N PHE A 5 -15.24 22.79 9.85
CA PHE A 5 -14.70 21.44 9.64
C PHE A 5 -15.31 20.78 8.39
N VAL A 6 -16.63 20.89 8.20
CA VAL A 6 -17.33 20.39 7.00
C VAL A 6 -16.82 21.06 5.73
N LYS A 7 -16.69 22.40 5.73
CA LYS A 7 -16.10 23.14 4.61
C LYS A 7 -14.62 22.79 4.37
N GLY A 8 -13.89 22.44 5.43
CA GLY A 8 -12.52 21.95 5.35
C GLY A 8 -12.42 20.61 4.62
N LEU A 9 -13.25 19.63 4.99
CA LEU A 9 -13.30 18.31 4.35
C LEU A 9 -13.66 18.42 2.86
N GLN A 10 -14.65 19.24 2.51
CA GLN A 10 -15.00 19.50 1.11
C GLN A 10 -13.87 20.14 0.31
N LYS A 11 -13.00 20.96 0.92
CA LYS A 11 -11.84 21.53 0.21
C LYS A 11 -10.73 20.50 -0.05
N ILE A 12 -10.61 19.51 0.84
CA ILE A 12 -9.56 18.47 0.78
C ILE A 12 -9.94 17.36 -0.20
N ASP A 13 -11.22 17.19 -0.53
CA ASP A 13 -11.69 16.19 -1.49
C ASP A 13 -10.95 16.31 -2.84
N ARG A 14 -10.06 15.34 -3.09
CA ARG A 14 -9.31 15.18 -4.34
C ARG A 14 -10.03 14.23 -5.30
N PHE A 15 -11.05 13.51 -4.83
CA PHE A 15 -11.90 12.63 -5.62
C PHE A 15 -13.19 13.33 -6.04
N GLY A 16 -13.19 14.67 -6.02
CA GLY A 16 -14.32 15.47 -6.46
C GLY A 16 -14.73 15.06 -7.87
N ALA A 17 -16.03 14.87 -8.05
CA ALA A 17 -16.59 14.51 -9.36
C ALA A 17 -16.68 15.78 -10.22
N ILE A 18 -16.06 15.74 -11.40
CA ILE A 18 -16.29 16.74 -12.44
C ILE A 18 -17.50 16.26 -13.24
N TYR A 19 -18.69 16.60 -12.76
CA TYR A 19 -19.85 16.50 -13.63
C TYR A 19 -19.87 17.74 -14.49
N ARG A 20 -19.60 17.54 -15.77
CA ARG A 20 -19.98 18.51 -16.79
C ARG A 20 -21.44 18.21 -17.09
N PRO A 21 -22.42 18.90 -16.47
CA PRO A 21 -23.72 18.94 -17.10
C PRO A 21 -23.46 19.44 -18.53
N PRO A 22 -24.26 19.03 -19.50
CA PRO A 22 -24.03 19.44 -20.89
C PRO A 22 -24.23 20.94 -21.21
N ILE A 23 -24.20 21.80 -20.20
CA ILE A 23 -24.36 23.24 -20.30
C ILE A 23 -23.22 23.90 -19.51
N VAL A 24 -22.69 24.95 -20.10
CA VAL A 24 -21.48 25.68 -19.72
C VAL A 24 -21.48 26.16 -18.25
N ASP A 25 -20.40 25.78 -17.55
CA ASP A 25 -19.73 26.41 -16.40
C ASP A 25 -20.56 27.20 -15.39
N ILE A 26 -21.16 26.50 -14.43
CA ILE A 26 -21.36 27.06 -13.08
C ILE A 26 -20.93 25.99 -12.06
N HIS A 27 -19.64 26.07 -11.69
CA HIS A 27 -18.87 25.23 -10.76
C HIS A 27 -18.53 23.80 -11.23
N PRO A 28 -17.31 23.56 -11.74
CA PRO A 28 -16.95 22.32 -12.45
C PRO A 28 -16.69 21.12 -11.55
N GLU A 29 -16.59 21.27 -10.22
CA GLU A 29 -16.21 20.19 -9.31
C GLU A 29 -17.20 20.08 -8.14
N TYR A 30 -17.90 18.94 -8.05
CA TYR A 30 -18.62 18.58 -6.84
C TYR A 30 -17.68 17.89 -5.87
N LYS A 31 -17.50 18.50 -4.70
CA LYS A 31 -16.70 17.97 -3.62
C LYS A 31 -17.60 17.59 -2.47
N SER A 32 -17.53 16.33 -2.07
CA SER A 32 -18.37 15.80 -1.00
C SER A 32 -17.56 15.71 0.30
N VAL A 33 -18.27 15.80 1.43
CA VAL A 33 -17.65 15.57 2.76
C VAL A 33 -17.11 14.14 2.84
N LEU A 34 -17.81 13.18 2.24
CA LEU A 34 -17.44 11.78 2.21
C LEU A 34 -16.17 11.54 1.36
N GLY A 35 -16.06 12.21 0.20
CA GLY A 35 -14.85 12.21 -0.63
C GLY A 35 -13.66 12.87 0.07
N GLY A 36 -13.90 13.94 0.82
CA GLY A 36 -12.90 14.56 1.69
C GLY A 36 -12.37 13.64 2.78
N ILE A 37 -13.27 12.93 3.49
CA ILE A 37 -12.91 11.91 4.49
C ILE A 37 -12.13 10.77 3.84
N ALA A 38 -12.61 10.26 2.70
CA ALA A 38 -11.94 9.20 1.95
C ALA A 38 -10.54 9.63 1.49
N THR A 39 -10.38 10.87 1.00
CA THR A 39 -9.09 11.45 0.63
C THR A 39 -8.15 11.45 1.83
N PHE A 40 -8.61 11.94 2.98
CA PHE A 40 -7.79 11.96 4.19
C PHE A 40 -7.36 10.56 4.64
N ILE A 41 -8.28 9.59 4.66
CA ILE A 41 -7.99 8.21 5.05
C ILE A 41 -7.02 7.56 4.08
N LEU A 42 -7.22 7.72 2.77
CA LEU A 42 -6.40 7.04 1.76
C LEU A 42 -5.00 7.61 1.68
N TYR A 43 -4.86 8.93 1.58
CA TYR A 43 -3.55 9.55 1.57
C TYR A 43 -2.84 9.40 2.92
N GLY A 44 -3.57 9.48 4.04
CA GLY A 44 -3.01 9.24 5.37
C GLY A 44 -2.51 7.81 5.55
N SER A 45 -3.29 6.81 5.12
CA SER A 45 -2.89 5.40 5.17
C SER A 45 -1.71 5.11 4.24
N SER A 46 -1.69 5.73 3.05
CA SER A 46 -0.56 5.63 2.11
C SER A 46 0.72 6.19 2.70
N LEU A 47 0.67 7.39 3.28
CA LEU A 47 1.83 8.01 3.93
C LEU A 47 2.29 7.20 5.14
N ALA A 48 1.36 6.70 5.95
CA ALA A 48 1.69 5.84 7.09
C ALA A 48 2.37 4.54 6.64
N TYR A 49 1.87 3.91 5.58
CA TYR A 49 2.47 2.71 5.00
C TYR A 49 3.84 2.98 4.39
N PHE A 50 3.99 4.09 3.66
CA PHE A 50 5.28 4.55 3.14
C PHE A 50 6.31 4.70 4.26
N LEU A 51 5.96 5.44 5.32
CA LEU A 51 6.85 5.64 6.47
C LEU A 51 7.17 4.31 7.16
N TYR A 52 6.16 3.45 7.33
CA TYR A 52 6.35 2.12 7.90
C TYR A 52 7.36 1.29 7.10
N GLN A 53 7.23 1.22 5.76
CA GLN A 53 8.14 0.46 4.92
C GLN A 53 9.56 1.03 4.92
N ILE A 54 9.71 2.36 4.90
CA ILE A 54 11.03 3.00 5.00
C ILE A 54 11.68 2.72 6.35
N ILE A 55 10.93 2.76 7.46
CA ILE A 55 11.44 2.41 8.80
C ILE A 55 11.86 0.94 8.85
N GLN A 56 11.06 0.03 8.29
CA GLN A 56 11.37 -1.40 8.25
C GLN A 56 12.64 -1.68 7.42
N TRP A 57 12.79 -0.99 6.30
CA TRP A 57 13.97 -1.07 5.46
C TRP A 57 15.21 -0.52 6.17
N GLN A 58 15.13 0.68 6.76
CA GLN A 58 16.25 1.30 7.48
C GLN A 58 16.68 0.50 8.71
N SER A 59 15.74 -0.19 9.37
CA SER A 59 16.01 -1.03 10.55
C SER A 59 16.45 -2.46 10.21
N ASN A 60 16.69 -2.79 8.94
CA ASN A 60 17.07 -4.14 8.46
C ASN A 60 16.08 -5.25 8.91
N GLN A 61 14.81 -4.91 9.08
CA GLN A 61 13.76 -5.89 9.42
C GLN A 61 13.21 -6.60 8.19
N LEU A 62 13.43 -6.04 7.00
CA LEU A 62 13.16 -6.74 5.74
C LEU A 62 14.20 -7.85 5.54
N LEU A 63 13.70 -9.08 5.37
CA LEU A 63 14.55 -10.25 5.21
C LEU A 63 15.29 -10.19 3.87
N PRO A 64 16.61 -10.41 3.85
CA PRO A 64 17.35 -10.50 2.60
C PRO A 64 16.98 -11.79 1.87
N LYS A 65 17.19 -11.77 0.54
CA LYS A 65 17.14 -12.97 -0.29
C LYS A 65 18.44 -13.74 -0.07
N ILE A 66 18.32 -15.02 0.30
CA ILE A 66 19.47 -15.88 0.55
C ILE A 66 19.43 -17.07 -0.39
N THR A 67 20.49 -17.21 -1.19
CA THR A 67 20.67 -18.34 -2.11
C THR A 67 21.88 -19.16 -1.67
N TYR A 68 21.72 -20.47 -1.67
CA TYR A 68 22.79 -21.40 -1.30
C TYR A 68 23.16 -22.26 -2.51
N ILE A 69 24.46 -22.34 -2.77
CA ILE A 69 25.05 -23.22 -3.79
C ILE A 69 26.13 -24.05 -3.10
N GLN A 70 26.17 -25.34 -3.40
CA GLN A 70 27.24 -26.21 -2.93
C GLN A 70 28.16 -26.50 -4.11
N THR A 71 29.44 -26.26 -3.93
CA THR A 71 30.48 -26.54 -4.92
C THR A 71 31.52 -27.46 -4.32
N SER A 72 32.08 -28.35 -5.14
CA SER A 72 33.17 -29.24 -4.75
C SER A 72 34.49 -28.70 -5.26
N TYR A 73 35.52 -28.73 -4.43
CA TYR A 73 36.88 -28.35 -4.82
C TYR A 73 37.83 -29.52 -4.61
N ASP A 74 38.69 -29.78 -5.61
CA ASP A 74 39.72 -30.82 -5.50
C ASP A 74 40.93 -30.37 -4.70
N LYS A 75 41.13 -29.04 -4.60
CA LYS A 75 42.24 -28.40 -3.90
C LYS A 75 41.79 -27.16 -3.15
N LYS A 76 42.14 -27.07 -1.87
CA LYS A 76 41.85 -25.88 -1.05
C LYS A 76 42.73 -25.81 0.19
N TYR A 77 43.45 -24.71 0.32
CA TYR A 77 44.17 -24.33 1.54
C TYR A 77 43.32 -23.39 2.40
N TYR A 78 43.31 -23.59 3.71
CA TYR A 78 42.69 -22.68 4.66
C TYR A 78 43.43 -22.68 6.01
N LYS A 79 43.73 -21.49 6.51
CA LYS A 79 44.37 -21.29 7.82
C LYS A 79 43.34 -20.77 8.81
N ILE A 80 43.22 -21.44 9.95
CA ILE A 80 42.33 -21.07 11.05
C ILE A 80 43.19 -20.43 12.13
N ASP A 81 43.23 -19.09 12.13
CA ASP A 81 44.01 -18.30 13.11
C ASP A 81 43.29 -18.15 14.46
N GLU A 82 41.97 -18.35 14.50
CA GLU A 82 41.17 -18.22 15.72
C GLU A 82 40.97 -19.55 16.44
N MET A 83 40.45 -19.49 17.67
CA MET A 83 40.02 -20.64 18.46
C MET A 83 39.00 -21.50 17.69
N MET A 84 39.41 -22.71 17.30
CA MET A 84 38.56 -23.65 16.57
C MET A 84 37.77 -24.53 17.52
N SER A 85 38.45 -25.10 18.52
CA SER A 85 37.83 -26.06 19.44
C SER A 85 38.36 -25.91 20.85
N SER A 86 37.54 -26.25 21.85
CA SER A 86 38.02 -26.43 23.22
C SER A 86 37.48 -27.66 23.92
N PHE A 87 38.29 -28.14 24.86
CA PHE A 87 38.05 -29.38 25.57
C PHE A 87 38.28 -29.20 27.07
N TYR A 88 37.34 -29.68 27.86
CA TYR A 88 37.49 -29.72 29.31
C TYR A 88 36.63 -30.84 29.90
N ILE A 89 36.97 -31.30 31.11
CA ILE A 89 36.21 -32.36 31.78
C ILE A 89 34.86 -31.84 32.29
N ARG A 90 33.78 -32.60 32.08
CA ARG A 90 32.47 -32.26 32.62
C ARG A 90 32.46 -32.42 34.14
N LYS A 91 32.42 -31.28 34.85
CA LYS A 91 32.29 -31.25 36.32
C LYS A 91 30.89 -31.65 36.79
N ASN A 92 30.82 -32.59 37.73
CA ASN A 92 29.64 -32.98 38.46
C ASN A 92 29.76 -32.44 39.88
N GLN A 93 28.90 -31.48 40.25
CA GLN A 93 28.98 -30.76 41.53
C GLN A 93 28.87 -31.66 42.79
N LYS A 94 28.48 -32.92 42.63
CA LYS A 94 28.30 -33.88 43.75
C LYS A 94 29.48 -34.82 43.98
N VAL A 95 30.47 -34.85 43.07
CA VAL A 95 31.60 -35.78 43.13
C VAL A 95 32.88 -35.00 42.86
N ASP A 96 33.88 -35.18 43.72
CA ASP A 96 35.24 -34.69 43.46
C ASP A 96 35.79 -35.39 42.22
N GLN A 97 35.61 -34.75 41.06
CA GLN A 97 36.16 -35.22 39.80
C GLN A 97 37.59 -34.72 39.66
N ILE A 98 38.46 -35.65 39.28
CA ILE A 98 39.86 -35.35 39.02
C ILE A 98 39.94 -34.64 37.67
N ASP A 99 40.62 -33.49 37.63
CA ASP A 99 40.93 -32.81 36.38
C ASP A 99 42.08 -33.55 35.68
N PRO A 100 41.84 -34.20 34.52
CA PRO A 100 42.89 -34.96 33.86
C PRO A 100 43.97 -34.09 33.19
N PHE A 101 43.74 -32.76 33.14
CA PHE A 101 44.61 -31.76 32.51
C PHE A 101 45.38 -30.91 33.53
N ASP A 102 45.31 -31.22 34.83
CA ASP A 102 46.09 -30.51 35.86
C ASP A 102 47.60 -30.58 35.56
N PRO A 103 48.30 -29.43 35.32
CA PRO A 103 49.73 -29.42 35.02
C PRO A 103 50.61 -30.13 36.05
N GLY A 104 50.17 -30.17 37.31
CA GLY A 104 50.89 -30.86 38.38
C GLY A 104 50.77 -32.39 38.34
N ASN A 105 49.69 -32.92 37.74
CA ASN A 105 49.36 -34.34 37.71
C ASN A 105 48.60 -34.71 36.43
N ILE A 106 49.27 -34.63 35.28
CA ILE A 106 48.61 -34.87 33.98
C ILE A 106 48.27 -36.36 33.83
N ILE A 107 46.99 -36.63 33.55
CA ILE A 107 46.48 -37.98 33.30
C ILE A 107 46.24 -38.17 31.80
N LEU A 108 45.56 -37.22 31.17
CA LEU A 108 45.29 -37.21 29.74
C LEU A 108 46.08 -36.08 29.09
N GLN A 109 47.09 -36.45 28.31
CA GLN A 109 47.94 -35.46 27.64
C GLN A 109 47.46 -35.23 26.20
N PRO A 110 46.99 -34.01 25.86
CA PRO A 110 46.66 -33.65 24.49
C PRO A 110 47.93 -33.50 23.66
N ILE A 111 47.99 -34.17 22.51
CA ILE A 111 49.06 -34.00 21.52
C ILE A 111 48.44 -33.74 20.16
N LEU A 112 48.91 -32.69 19.50
CA LEU A 112 48.53 -32.32 18.14
C LEU A 112 49.58 -32.87 17.16
N SER A 113 49.17 -33.79 16.30
CA SER A 113 50.02 -34.41 15.29
C SER A 113 49.64 -33.93 13.90
N LYS A 114 50.63 -33.43 13.14
CA LYS A 114 50.46 -32.98 11.75
C LYS A 114 50.73 -34.13 10.80
N PHE A 115 49.79 -34.40 9.90
CA PHE A 115 49.90 -35.39 8.84
C PHE A 115 49.97 -34.69 7.49
N ALA A 116 50.89 -35.12 6.63
CA ALA A 116 51.00 -34.70 5.23
C ALA A 116 50.91 -35.94 4.35
N ASN A 117 49.95 -35.99 3.42
CA ASN A 117 49.69 -37.17 2.57
C ASN A 117 49.63 -38.48 3.40
N GLN A 118 48.89 -38.44 4.52
CA GLN A 118 48.70 -39.57 5.46
C GLN A 118 49.95 -40.03 6.21
N GLN A 119 51.08 -39.33 6.08
CA GLN A 119 52.30 -39.60 6.83
C GLN A 119 52.43 -38.62 7.99
N LEU A 120 52.81 -39.14 9.16
CA LEU A 120 53.10 -38.32 10.33
C LEU A 120 54.35 -37.49 10.06
N VAL A 121 54.20 -36.17 10.07
CA VAL A 121 55.31 -35.23 9.87
C VAL A 121 55.87 -34.83 11.22
N ASP A 122 55.03 -34.22 12.05
CA ASP A 122 55.43 -33.63 13.34
C ASP A 122 54.36 -33.85 14.41
N SER A 123 54.74 -33.70 15.67
CA SER A 123 53.82 -33.72 16.81
C SER A 123 54.23 -32.70 17.86
N TYR A 124 53.27 -31.93 18.36
CA TYR A 124 53.48 -30.85 19.30
C TYR A 124 52.53 -30.98 20.50
N PRO A 125 52.98 -30.65 21.72
CA PRO A 125 52.08 -30.54 22.87
C PRO A 125 51.16 -29.31 22.72
N ILE A 126 49.92 -29.42 23.18
CA ILE A 126 48.99 -28.28 23.26
C ILE A 126 49.07 -27.66 24.65
N ASP A 127 48.99 -26.33 24.74
CA ASP A 127 48.90 -25.61 26.01
C ASP A 127 47.51 -25.77 26.66
N TYR A 128 47.49 -25.98 27.97
CA TYR A 128 46.29 -26.08 28.82
C TYR A 128 46.43 -25.28 30.12
N ASN A 129 47.31 -24.27 30.14
CA ASN A 129 47.50 -23.38 31.28
C ASN A 129 46.29 -22.46 31.56
N SER A 130 45.34 -22.34 30.60
CA SER A 130 44.12 -21.57 30.80
C SER A 130 43.11 -22.32 31.65
N LYS A 131 42.82 -21.77 32.83
CA LYS A 131 41.69 -22.19 33.65
C LYS A 131 40.41 -21.53 33.16
N SER A 132 39.35 -22.31 32.98
CA SER A 132 38.03 -21.80 32.66
C SER A 132 37.50 -20.92 33.78
N GLU A 133 37.08 -19.68 33.46
CA GLU A 133 36.59 -18.66 34.41
C GLU A 133 35.46 -19.16 35.33
N ARG A 134 34.68 -20.16 34.89
CA ARG A 134 33.47 -20.59 35.60
C ARG A 134 33.67 -21.72 36.60
N ASN A 135 34.65 -22.61 36.38
CA ASN A 135 34.69 -23.90 37.09
C ASN A 135 36.05 -24.29 37.68
N ASP A 136 37.10 -23.46 37.49
CA ASP A 136 38.48 -23.77 37.90
C ASP A 136 38.98 -25.10 37.34
N ILE A 137 38.69 -25.36 36.05
CA ILE A 137 39.09 -26.55 35.30
C ILE A 137 40.01 -26.10 34.18
N HIS A 138 41.06 -26.86 33.91
CA HIS A 138 41.96 -26.59 32.79
C HIS A 138 41.26 -26.90 31.46
N GLU A 139 41.39 -25.97 30.51
CA GLU A 139 40.80 -26.08 29.18
C GLU A 139 41.91 -26.24 28.15
N VAL A 140 41.77 -27.24 27.28
CA VAL A 140 42.64 -27.45 26.12
C VAL A 140 42.05 -26.65 24.97
N ILE A 141 42.83 -25.76 24.37
CA ILE A 141 42.39 -24.89 23.28
C ILE A 141 43.13 -25.27 21.99
N LEU A 142 42.37 -25.50 20.92
CA LEU A 142 42.90 -25.71 19.58
C LEU A 142 42.72 -24.45 18.75
N GLU A 143 43.83 -23.84 18.35
CA GLU A 143 43.91 -22.63 17.54
C GLU A 143 45.11 -22.72 16.56
N ASN A 144 45.18 -21.81 15.59
CA ASN A 144 46.31 -21.68 14.68
C ASN A 144 46.62 -22.96 13.86
N ILE A 145 45.59 -23.62 13.32
CA ILE A 145 45.76 -24.80 12.46
C ILE A 145 45.71 -24.44 10.97
N GLU A 146 46.49 -25.15 10.16
CA GLU A 146 46.47 -25.03 8.70
C GLU A 146 45.93 -26.32 8.07
N LEU A 147 44.94 -26.22 7.20
CA LEU A 147 44.37 -27.38 6.53
C LEU A 147 44.55 -27.23 5.04
N ASN A 148 44.95 -28.31 4.40
CA ASN A 148 45.11 -28.35 2.95
C ASN A 148 44.39 -29.58 2.41
N LEU A 149 43.37 -29.35 1.60
CA LEU A 149 42.74 -30.38 0.80
C LEU A 149 43.49 -30.51 -0.51
N ASN A 150 43.95 -31.71 -0.84
CA ASN A 150 44.43 -32.03 -2.18
C ASN A 150 44.13 -33.50 -2.51
N LEU A 151 43.08 -33.74 -3.29
CA LEU A 151 42.66 -35.10 -3.66
C LEU A 151 43.68 -35.85 -4.53
N ASN A 152 44.59 -35.14 -5.18
CA ASN A 152 45.61 -35.72 -6.05
C ASN A 152 46.89 -36.12 -5.29
N ASN A 153 46.99 -35.86 -3.98
CA ASN A 153 48.13 -36.20 -3.13
C ASN A 153 49.50 -35.82 -3.75
N SER A 154 49.59 -34.63 -4.34
CA SER A 154 50.85 -34.15 -4.92
C SER A 154 51.88 -33.88 -3.81
N ASN A 155 53.16 -34.13 -4.07
CA ASN A 155 54.24 -33.80 -3.13
C ASN A 155 54.47 -32.29 -3.01
N ASP A 156 54.19 -31.52 -4.06
CA ASP A 156 54.37 -30.06 -4.07
C ASP A 156 53.32 -29.34 -3.23
N ASP A 157 52.18 -29.99 -2.97
CA ASP A 157 51.03 -29.39 -2.30
C ASP A 157 50.30 -30.47 -1.49
N PRO A 158 50.92 -31.03 -0.44
CA PRO A 158 50.41 -32.22 0.24
C PRO A 158 49.07 -31.95 0.94
N GLN A 159 48.23 -32.98 1.05
CA GLN A 159 47.05 -32.93 1.90
C GLN A 159 47.50 -32.82 3.36
N ILE A 160 47.11 -31.74 4.04
CA ILE A 160 47.47 -31.47 5.43
C ILE A 160 46.26 -31.69 6.32
N GLU A 161 46.42 -32.60 7.28
CA GLU A 161 45.43 -32.93 8.30
C GLU A 161 46.07 -32.90 9.69
N TYR A 162 45.25 -32.66 10.71
CA TYR A 162 45.70 -32.63 12.09
C TYR A 162 44.96 -33.67 12.91
N LEU A 163 45.69 -34.47 13.69
CA LEU A 163 45.12 -35.41 14.65
C LEU A 163 45.40 -34.90 16.06
N LEU A 164 44.36 -34.58 16.81
CA LEU A 164 44.46 -34.28 18.24
C LEU A 164 44.16 -35.54 19.05
N SER A 165 45.18 -36.07 19.73
CA SER A 165 45.10 -37.27 20.55
C SER A 165 45.10 -36.94 22.05
N PHE A 166 44.24 -37.62 22.80
CA PHE A 166 44.23 -37.62 24.27
C PHE A 166 44.60 -39.02 24.74
N GLY A 167 45.83 -39.18 25.20
CA GLY A 167 46.37 -40.45 25.65
C GLY A 167 47.10 -40.34 26.97
N THR A 168 47.71 -41.45 27.38
CA THR A 168 48.55 -41.49 28.57
C THR A 168 49.71 -40.50 28.46
N CYS A 169 50.08 -39.92 29.59
CA CYS A 169 51.17 -38.95 29.66
C CYS A 169 52.51 -39.57 29.20
N MET A 170 53.24 -38.84 28.35
CA MET A 170 54.59 -39.17 27.90
C MET A 170 55.54 -38.02 28.27
N GLU A 171 56.66 -38.35 28.88
CA GLU A 171 57.62 -37.36 29.36
C GLU A 171 58.20 -36.48 28.24
N GLN A 172 58.36 -37.02 27.04
CA GLN A 172 58.93 -36.30 25.88
C GLN A 172 58.08 -35.12 25.37
N TYR A 173 56.79 -35.06 25.73
CA TYR A 173 55.86 -34.01 25.32
C TYR A 173 55.41 -33.13 26.50
N LEU A 174 56.08 -33.23 27.67
CA LEU A 174 55.81 -32.36 28.80
C LEU A 174 56.44 -30.98 28.58
N MET A 175 55.68 -29.93 28.86
CA MET A 175 56.23 -28.57 28.93
C MET A 175 56.92 -28.32 30.27
N ASN A 176 57.72 -27.26 30.35
CA ASN A 176 58.45 -26.91 31.57
C ASN A 176 57.52 -26.75 32.79
N GLY A 177 57.80 -27.49 33.87
CA GLY A 177 57.02 -27.46 35.11
C GLY A 177 55.88 -28.48 35.18
N GLN A 178 55.61 -29.22 34.10
CA GLN A 178 54.57 -30.23 34.06
C GLN A 178 55.05 -31.61 34.53
N LYS A 179 54.16 -32.40 35.12
CA LYS A 179 54.46 -33.77 35.58
C LYS A 179 53.32 -34.74 35.25
N CYS A 180 53.70 -35.95 34.86
CA CYS A 180 52.75 -37.04 34.73
C CYS A 180 52.21 -37.47 36.11
N ALA A 181 50.93 -37.82 36.15
CA ALA A 181 50.29 -38.36 37.35
C ALA A 181 50.86 -39.73 37.75
N ASN A 182 50.84 -40.01 39.06
CA ASN A 182 51.16 -41.35 39.58
C ASN A 182 50.12 -42.38 39.15
N GLN A 183 50.54 -43.65 38.98
CA GLN A 183 49.67 -44.74 38.55
C GLN A 183 48.42 -44.92 39.42
N THR A 184 48.51 -44.63 40.72
CA THR A 184 47.38 -44.67 41.65
C THR A 184 46.31 -43.64 41.30
N LEU A 185 46.70 -42.42 40.92
CA LEU A 185 45.80 -41.35 40.50
C LEU A 185 45.18 -41.67 39.14
N VAL A 186 45.98 -42.19 38.20
CA VAL A 186 45.51 -42.64 36.87
C VAL A 186 44.44 -43.73 37.02
N ASN A 187 44.69 -44.75 37.86
CA ASN A 187 43.73 -45.81 38.10
C ASN A 187 42.46 -45.29 38.81
N THR A 188 42.62 -44.34 39.73
CA THR A 188 41.49 -43.70 40.44
C THR A 188 40.63 -42.92 39.45
N TYR A 189 41.24 -42.14 38.56
CA TYR A 189 40.56 -41.46 37.46
C TYR A 189 39.83 -42.51 36.62
N LEU A 190 40.50 -43.44 35.94
CA LEU A 190 39.83 -44.39 35.03
C LEU A 190 38.67 -45.18 35.65
N ASN A 191 38.66 -45.41 36.97
CA ASN A 191 37.59 -46.09 37.69
C ASN A 191 36.38 -45.21 38.08
N GLN A 192 36.41 -43.89 37.90
CA GLN A 192 35.25 -43.04 38.19
C GLN A 192 34.09 -43.32 37.22
N LYS A 193 32.85 -43.20 37.69
CA LYS A 193 31.64 -43.52 36.91
C LYS A 193 31.26 -42.46 35.85
N SER A 194 32.05 -41.41 35.65
CA SER A 194 31.74 -40.31 34.74
C SER A 194 32.99 -39.63 34.17
N HIS A 195 33.42 -40.09 32.99
CA HIS A 195 34.54 -39.55 32.21
C HIS A 195 34.06 -38.85 30.95
N ALA A 196 33.24 -37.81 31.14
CA ALA A 196 32.68 -37.11 30.00
C ALA A 196 33.51 -35.86 29.70
N LEU A 197 34.21 -35.85 28.56
CA LEU A 197 34.85 -34.67 28.02
C LEU A 197 33.80 -33.83 27.28
N ILE A 198 33.73 -32.54 27.59
CA ILE A 198 32.95 -31.58 26.81
C ILE A 198 33.85 -31.07 25.68
N LEU A 199 33.36 -31.19 24.46
CA LEU A 199 34.02 -30.68 23.26
C LEU A 199 33.19 -29.52 22.74
N ASN A 200 33.81 -28.37 22.58
CA ASN A 200 33.19 -27.21 21.99
C ASN A 200 33.84 -26.95 20.65
N HIS A 201 33.06 -26.90 19.58
CA HIS A 201 33.51 -26.39 18.29
C HIS A 201 32.95 -24.99 18.10
N TYR A 202 33.81 -24.07 17.68
CA TYR A 202 33.44 -22.69 17.37
C TYR A 202 33.37 -22.56 15.85
N VAL A 203 32.17 -22.29 15.35
CA VAL A 203 31.93 -22.06 13.92
C VAL A 203 31.46 -20.63 13.72
N LYS A 204 31.56 -20.13 12.48
CA LYS A 204 31.14 -18.79 12.12
C LYS A 204 29.84 -18.85 11.33
N GLU A 205 28.87 -18.04 11.72
CA GLU A 205 27.62 -17.88 10.98
C GLU A 205 27.41 -16.41 10.65
N TYR A 206 26.88 -16.12 9.46
CA TYR A 206 26.55 -14.75 9.09
C TYR A 206 25.14 -14.38 9.61
N ASN A 207 25.07 -13.40 10.51
CA ASN A 207 23.80 -12.89 11.02
C ASN A 207 23.21 -11.85 10.06
N SER A 208 22.16 -12.23 9.33
CA SER A 208 21.49 -11.36 8.35
C SER A 208 20.78 -10.14 8.93
N LYS A 209 20.46 -10.12 10.23
CA LYS A 209 19.87 -8.95 10.88
C LYS A 209 20.93 -7.94 11.30
N GLN A 210 22.06 -8.44 11.81
CA GLN A 210 23.15 -7.62 12.33
C GLN A 210 24.22 -7.27 11.28
N LYS A 211 24.21 -7.91 10.11
CA LYS A 211 25.21 -7.77 9.02
C LYS A 211 26.64 -8.12 9.43
N HIS A 212 26.81 -8.92 10.48
CA HIS A 212 28.10 -9.33 11.01
C HIS A 212 28.20 -10.84 11.15
N ILE A 213 29.43 -11.35 11.08
CA ILE A 213 29.73 -12.75 11.38
C ILE A 213 29.74 -12.90 12.89
N GLN A 214 29.02 -13.89 13.39
CA GLN A 214 28.97 -14.25 14.80
C GLN A 214 29.60 -15.63 15.00
N ASN A 215 30.29 -15.80 16.12
CA ASN A 215 30.82 -17.10 16.54
C ASN A 215 29.72 -17.88 17.24
N VAL A 216 29.42 -19.07 16.73
CA VAL A 216 28.42 -19.99 17.26
C VAL A 216 29.14 -21.19 17.87
N LYS A 217 28.83 -21.47 19.13
CA LYS A 217 29.41 -22.58 19.89
C LYS A 217 28.53 -23.83 19.74
N LYS A 218 29.09 -24.91 19.19
CA LYS A 218 28.48 -26.23 19.14
C LYS A 218 29.13 -27.13 20.18
N GLN A 219 28.32 -27.71 21.07
CA GLN A 219 28.80 -28.51 22.19
C GLN A 219 28.49 -30.00 21.96
N PHE A 220 29.50 -30.83 22.16
CA PHE A 220 29.44 -32.29 22.09
C PHE A 220 29.96 -32.89 23.39
N LEU A 221 29.66 -34.17 23.58
CA LEU A 221 30.05 -34.93 24.76
C LEU A 221 30.74 -36.22 24.33
N ALA A 222 31.98 -36.44 24.76
CA ALA A 222 32.70 -37.70 24.55
C ALA A 222 32.85 -38.43 25.88
N ILE A 223 32.38 -39.67 25.94
CA ILE A 223 32.49 -40.51 27.15
C ILE A 223 33.69 -41.43 26.99
N LEU A 224 34.76 -41.14 27.72
CA LEU A 224 36.00 -41.91 27.66
C LEU A 224 35.84 -43.24 28.39
N THR A 225 36.35 -44.32 27.81
CA THR A 225 36.44 -45.63 28.47
C THR A 225 37.87 -46.16 28.33
N ASN A 226 38.28 -47.05 29.23
CA ASN A 226 39.62 -47.63 29.23
C ASN A 226 39.86 -48.64 28.10
N ASN A 227 38.79 -49.27 27.59
CA ASN A 227 38.89 -50.40 26.67
C ASN A 227 38.71 -50.02 25.19
N THR A 228 38.33 -48.78 24.90
CA THR A 228 38.08 -48.32 23.52
C THR A 228 38.65 -46.93 23.31
N THR A 229 39.19 -46.68 22.12
CA THR A 229 39.49 -45.33 21.66
C THR A 229 38.28 -44.75 20.94
N LEU A 230 37.84 -43.56 21.34
CA LEU A 230 36.88 -42.77 20.57
C LEU A 230 37.61 -42.05 19.44
N TYR A 231 37.19 -42.26 18.21
CA TYR A 231 37.70 -41.58 17.03
C TYR A 231 36.63 -40.65 16.46
N PHE A 232 36.92 -39.35 16.38
CA PHE A 232 36.09 -38.39 15.67
C PHE A 232 36.79 -37.90 14.42
N GLN A 233 36.14 -38.05 13.28
CA GLN A 233 36.52 -37.38 12.05
C GLN A 233 35.73 -36.07 11.96
N ASN A 234 36.45 -34.95 12.07
CA ASN A 234 35.92 -33.60 12.02
C ASN A 234 36.24 -33.01 10.65
N GLN A 235 35.24 -33.00 9.76
CA GLN A 235 35.35 -32.38 8.45
C GLN A 235 34.86 -30.94 8.52
N ILE A 236 35.78 -30.00 8.37
CA ILE A 236 35.48 -28.57 8.41
C ILE A 236 34.94 -28.13 7.05
N ARG A 237 33.71 -27.61 7.04
CA ARG A 237 33.08 -27.03 5.85
C ARG A 237 33.28 -25.54 5.84
N LEU A 238 33.92 -25.06 4.78
CA LEU A 238 34.06 -23.63 4.52
C LEU A 238 32.78 -23.08 3.91
N SER A 239 32.47 -21.83 4.25
CA SER A 239 31.50 -21.04 3.52
C SER A 239 32.15 -19.81 2.92
N LYS A 240 31.80 -19.56 1.66
CA LYS A 240 32.09 -18.32 0.97
C LYS A 240 30.79 -17.52 0.88
N THR A 241 30.67 -16.52 1.74
CA THR A 241 29.50 -15.65 1.79
C THR A 241 29.78 -14.38 0.98
N GLN A 242 28.98 -14.15 -0.05
CA GLN A 242 28.91 -12.89 -0.78
C GLN A 242 27.68 -12.12 -0.29
N VAL A 243 27.92 -10.92 0.22
CA VAL A 243 26.87 -10.02 0.73
C VAL A 243 26.77 -8.82 -0.19
N ASP A 244 25.59 -8.62 -0.79
CA ASP A 244 25.20 -7.39 -1.48
C ASP A 244 24.39 -6.51 -0.52
N ASP A 245 25.01 -5.45 -0.01
CA ASP A 245 24.41 -4.45 0.88
C ASP A 245 24.21 -3.08 0.22
N GLY A 246 24.29 -3.04 -1.10
CA GLY A 246 24.17 -1.81 -1.86
C GLY A 246 22.81 -1.13 -1.74
N PHE A 247 22.79 0.20 -1.63
CA PHE A 247 21.56 1.00 -1.53
C PHE A 247 20.68 0.91 -2.79
N LEU A 248 21.32 1.09 -3.96
CA LEU A 248 20.71 1.10 -5.29
C LEU A 248 21.40 0.09 -6.23
N PHE A 249 22.73 0.14 -6.27
CA PHE A 249 23.56 -0.74 -7.09
C PHE A 249 24.24 -1.78 -6.22
N PRO A 250 24.56 -2.97 -6.77
CA PRO A 250 25.23 -4.02 -6.01
C PRO A 250 26.55 -3.57 -5.39
N SER A 251 26.73 -3.82 -4.10
CA SER A 251 27.96 -3.61 -3.34
C SER A 251 28.38 -4.92 -2.71
N ASN A 252 29.23 -5.68 -3.40
CA ASN A 252 29.56 -7.03 -2.99
C ASN A 252 30.72 -7.04 -1.99
N SER A 253 30.50 -7.64 -0.82
CA SER A 253 31.57 -8.03 0.10
C SER A 253 31.67 -9.55 0.19
N ASN A 254 32.87 -10.07 -0.02
CA ASN A 254 33.15 -11.50 0.04
C ASN A 254 33.83 -11.83 1.36
N LYS A 255 33.31 -12.83 2.07
CA LYS A 255 33.88 -13.34 3.32
C LYS A 255 33.97 -14.85 3.26
N GLU A 256 35.10 -15.40 3.69
CA GLU A 256 35.33 -16.83 3.74
C GLU A 256 35.64 -17.26 5.18
N PHE A 257 34.88 -18.22 5.70
CA PHE A 257 35.00 -18.67 7.08
C PHE A 257 34.54 -20.13 7.26
N PRO A 258 35.00 -20.83 8.32
CA PRO A 258 34.48 -22.14 8.68
C PRO A 258 33.03 -22.01 9.17
N MET A 259 32.09 -22.56 8.41
CA MET A 259 30.65 -22.46 8.70
C MET A 259 30.16 -23.62 9.55
N ASP A 260 30.70 -24.82 9.31
CA ASP A 260 30.24 -26.01 10.00
C ASP A 260 31.37 -27.03 10.17
N THR A 261 31.16 -27.96 11.09
CA THR A 261 32.02 -29.13 11.28
C THR A 261 31.12 -30.36 11.28
N ILE A 262 31.29 -31.20 10.26
CA ILE A 262 30.65 -32.52 10.24
C ILE A 262 31.49 -33.44 11.11
N ILE A 263 30.87 -34.00 12.15
CA ILE A 263 31.53 -34.90 13.09
C ILE A 263 31.01 -36.31 12.87
N ILE A 264 31.91 -37.21 12.50
CA ILE A 264 31.63 -38.65 12.38
C ILE A 264 32.38 -39.36 13.50
N SER A 265 31.66 -40.04 14.38
CA SER A 265 32.23 -40.73 15.54
C SER A 265 32.31 -42.25 15.34
N GLN A 266 33.41 -42.86 15.74
CA GLN A 266 33.62 -44.30 15.69
C GLN A 266 34.36 -44.76 16.96
N ASN A 267 34.17 -46.02 17.35
CA ASN A 267 34.91 -46.63 18.47
C ASN A 267 35.87 -47.67 17.90
N THR A 268 37.13 -47.61 18.29
CA THR A 268 38.17 -48.54 17.84
C THR A 268 38.89 -49.19 19.02
N SER A 269 39.68 -50.23 18.76
CA SER A 269 40.56 -50.80 19.79
C SER A 269 41.69 -49.80 20.12
N PRO A 270 42.15 -49.75 21.39
CA PRO A 270 43.30 -48.95 21.79
C PRO A 270 44.58 -49.24 20.98
N ASP A 271 44.75 -50.48 20.55
CA ASP A 271 45.92 -50.92 19.77
C ASP A 271 46.00 -50.25 18.39
N SER A 272 44.86 -49.82 17.81
CA SER A 272 44.81 -49.20 16.48
C SER A 272 45.68 -47.94 16.39
N PHE A 273 45.72 -47.15 17.46
CA PHE A 273 46.48 -45.90 17.53
C PHE A 273 47.80 -46.02 18.31
N TYR A 274 48.04 -47.16 18.97
CA TYR A 274 49.28 -47.40 19.70
C TYR A 274 50.49 -47.37 18.76
N ASN A 275 50.37 -47.94 17.56
CA ASN A 275 51.47 -47.96 16.58
C ASN A 275 51.78 -46.58 16.00
N ILE A 276 50.82 -45.64 16.04
CA ILE A 276 50.98 -44.29 15.50
C ILE A 276 51.59 -43.36 16.55
N PHE A 277 51.07 -43.39 17.78
CA PHE A 277 51.48 -42.46 18.85
C PHE A 277 52.46 -43.06 19.86
N GLY A 278 52.70 -44.38 19.83
CA GLY A 278 53.55 -45.09 20.80
C GLY A 278 52.96 -45.16 22.20
N ARG A 279 51.65 -44.91 22.37
CA ARG A 279 50.98 -44.84 23.67
C ARG A 279 49.51 -45.23 23.61
N VAL A 280 48.95 -45.61 24.76
CA VAL A 280 47.51 -45.84 24.91
C VAL A 280 46.77 -44.52 24.74
N THR A 281 45.81 -44.50 23.82
CA THR A 281 45.07 -43.30 23.44
C THR A 281 43.58 -43.55 23.61
N TYR A 282 42.88 -42.65 24.29
CA TYR A 282 41.45 -42.81 24.63
C TYR A 282 40.53 -42.02 23.71
N LEU A 283 41.03 -40.91 23.15
CA LEU A 283 40.28 -40.06 22.23
C LEU A 283 41.22 -39.54 21.14
N VAL A 284 40.79 -39.63 19.90
CA VAL A 284 41.48 -39.08 18.73
C VAL A 284 40.48 -38.26 17.92
N MET A 285 40.86 -37.06 17.54
CA MET A 285 40.08 -36.18 16.70
C MET A 285 40.90 -35.82 15.47
N ALA A 286 40.50 -36.34 14.31
CA ALA A 286 41.06 -35.93 13.04
C ALA A 286 40.34 -34.68 12.56
N TYR A 287 41.11 -33.69 12.12
CA TYR A 287 40.65 -32.45 11.52
C TYR A 287 41.10 -32.42 10.07
N SER A 288 40.14 -32.36 9.17
CA SER A 288 40.38 -32.23 7.74
C SER A 288 39.41 -31.23 7.12
N LEU A 289 39.77 -30.70 5.96
CA LEU A 289 38.88 -29.84 5.20
C LEU A 289 37.89 -30.70 4.40
N SER A 290 36.63 -30.29 4.33
CA SER A 290 35.65 -30.91 3.45
C SER A 290 35.87 -30.49 1.99
N GLU A 291 35.63 -31.40 1.06
CA GLU A 291 35.59 -31.14 -0.39
C GLU A 291 34.46 -30.17 -0.77
N VAL A 292 33.38 -30.18 0.00
CA VAL A 292 32.17 -29.39 -0.28
C VAL A 292 32.25 -28.03 0.43
N ILE A 293 32.32 -26.97 -0.37
CA ILE A 293 32.24 -25.57 0.08
C ILE A 293 30.81 -25.07 -0.14
N GLN A 294 30.29 -24.30 0.81
CA GLN A 294 28.98 -23.66 0.71
C GLN A 294 29.13 -22.21 0.27
N GLU A 295 28.77 -21.91 -0.97
CA GLU A 295 28.64 -20.54 -1.44
C GLU A 295 27.26 -19.99 -1.06
N GLN A 296 27.27 -18.87 -0.34
CA GLN A 296 26.06 -18.20 0.11
C GLN A 296 26.01 -16.80 -0.50
N TYR A 297 24.93 -16.49 -1.21
CA TYR A 297 24.67 -15.16 -1.75
C TYR A 297 23.54 -14.52 -0.94
N ILE A 298 23.83 -13.38 -0.31
CA ILE A 298 22.89 -12.65 0.53
C ILE A 298 22.66 -11.29 -0.11
N GLU A 299 21.46 -11.07 -0.64
CA GLU A 299 21.05 -9.81 -1.26
C GLU A 299 20.05 -9.10 -0.36
N TYR A 300 20.42 -7.92 0.14
CA TYR A 300 19.49 -7.06 0.89
C TYR A 300 18.55 -6.33 -0.07
N PRO A 301 17.29 -6.09 0.34
CA PRO A 301 16.33 -5.36 -0.48
C PRO A 301 16.84 -3.95 -0.75
N LYS A 302 16.92 -3.62 -2.03
CA LYS A 302 17.32 -2.29 -2.53
C LYS A 302 16.18 -1.31 -2.35
N ILE A 303 16.49 -0.01 -2.28
CA ILE A 303 15.46 1.03 -2.18
C ILE A 303 14.49 0.99 -3.37
N SER A 304 14.96 0.57 -4.55
CA SER A 304 14.14 0.40 -5.74
C SER A 304 13.05 -0.67 -5.56
N GLU A 305 13.38 -1.79 -4.92
CA GLU A 305 12.41 -2.85 -4.60
C GLU A 305 11.37 -2.33 -3.59
N VAL A 306 11.82 -1.64 -2.54
CA VAL A 306 10.92 -1.06 -1.52
C VAL A 306 9.99 -0.01 -2.13
N LEU A 307 10.50 0.85 -3.02
CA LEU A 307 9.69 1.85 -3.72
C LEU A 307 8.71 1.21 -4.70
N ALA A 308 9.08 0.11 -5.35
CA ALA A 308 8.17 -0.65 -6.22
C ALA A 308 7.01 -1.27 -5.41
N ASP A 309 7.31 -1.85 -4.24
CA ASP A 309 6.29 -2.40 -3.33
C ASP A 309 5.32 -1.31 -2.86
N ILE A 310 5.83 -0.13 -2.51
CA ILE A 310 5.01 1.05 -2.18
C ILE A 310 4.16 1.47 -3.39
N GLY A 311 4.74 1.51 -4.59
CA GLY A 311 4.04 1.88 -5.82
C GLY A 311 2.87 0.96 -6.16
N SER A 312 3.01 -0.34 -5.87
CA SER A 312 1.92 -1.32 -6.02
C SER A 312 0.68 -0.94 -5.21
N ILE A 313 0.86 -0.48 -3.96
CA ILE A 313 -0.25 -0.04 -3.11
C ILE A 313 -0.84 1.29 -3.55
N VAL A 314 0.00 2.23 -4.00
CA VAL A 314 -0.49 3.48 -4.61
C VAL A 314 -1.41 3.17 -5.79
N SER A 315 -1.11 2.12 -6.56
CA SER A 315 -1.93 1.70 -7.70
C SER A 315 -3.30 1.17 -7.26
N ILE A 316 -3.37 0.38 -6.17
CA ILE A 316 -4.64 -0.05 -5.56
C ILE A 316 -5.45 1.15 -5.05
N ILE A 317 -4.79 2.15 -4.48
CA ILE A 317 -5.44 3.38 -4.01
C ILE A 317 -6.02 4.16 -5.18
N LEU A 318 -5.32 4.23 -6.32
CA LEU A 318 -5.87 4.84 -7.54
C LEU A 318 -7.13 4.12 -8.03
N VAL A 319 -7.14 2.79 -8.00
CA VAL A 319 -8.37 2.03 -8.32
C VAL A 319 -9.51 2.36 -7.35
N LEU A 320 -9.22 2.44 -6.05
CA LEU A 320 -10.24 2.79 -5.05
C LEU A 320 -10.71 4.25 -5.19
N SER A 321 -9.83 5.15 -5.63
CA SER A 321 -10.18 6.54 -5.93
C SER A 321 -11.25 6.64 -7.01
N TYR A 322 -11.18 5.79 -8.03
CA TYR A 322 -12.17 5.73 -9.10
C TYR A 322 -13.56 5.35 -8.57
N LEU A 323 -13.64 4.46 -7.58
CA LEU A 323 -14.90 4.12 -6.91
C LEU A 323 -15.49 5.34 -6.18
N PHE A 324 -14.67 6.14 -5.50
CA PHE A 324 -15.15 7.36 -4.85
C PHE A 324 -15.58 8.45 -5.83
N ILE A 325 -14.89 8.59 -6.96
CA ILE A 325 -15.31 9.48 -8.06
C ILE A 325 -16.69 9.04 -8.56
N PHE A 326 -16.89 7.75 -8.84
CA PHE A 326 -18.18 7.21 -9.27
C PHE A 326 -19.30 7.46 -8.26
N LEU A 327 -19.03 7.27 -6.96
CA LEU A 327 -20.00 7.58 -5.90
C LEU A 327 -20.33 9.08 -5.84
N ASN A 328 -19.33 9.94 -5.98
CA ASN A 328 -19.51 11.39 -6.00
C ASN A 328 -20.32 11.85 -7.22
N GLU A 329 -20.09 11.27 -8.41
CA GLU A 329 -20.90 11.51 -9.61
C GLU A 329 -22.36 11.13 -9.38
N HIS A 330 -22.61 9.94 -8.83
CA HIS A 330 -23.96 9.47 -8.55
C HIS A 330 -24.68 10.33 -7.49
N GLN A 331 -23.96 10.78 -6.46
CA GLN A 331 -24.50 11.69 -5.44
C GLN A 331 -24.91 13.03 -6.05
N LEU A 332 -24.07 13.58 -6.92
CA LEU A 332 -24.32 14.85 -7.58
C LEU A 332 -25.47 14.78 -8.59
N GLU A 333 -25.60 13.67 -9.33
CA GLU A 333 -26.75 13.44 -10.20
C GLU A 333 -28.05 13.50 -9.40
N LYS A 334 -28.10 12.80 -8.25
CA LYS A 334 -29.25 12.84 -7.33
C LYS A 334 -29.55 14.25 -6.83
N GLU A 335 -28.53 15.00 -6.41
CA GLU A 335 -28.71 16.38 -5.95
C GLU A 335 -29.22 17.30 -7.07
N SER A 336 -28.73 17.11 -8.30
CA SER A 336 -29.15 17.88 -9.48
C SER A 336 -30.60 17.60 -9.84
N ILE A 337 -31.00 16.31 -9.84
CA ILE A 337 -32.39 15.92 -10.04
C ILE A 337 -33.28 16.52 -8.94
N GLN A 338 -32.86 16.45 -7.68
CA GLN A 338 -33.62 17.03 -6.56
C GLN A 338 -33.82 18.54 -6.71
N LYS A 339 -32.79 19.28 -7.14
CA LYS A 339 -32.90 20.72 -7.43
C LYS A 339 -33.91 21.00 -8.54
N VAL A 340 -33.92 20.21 -9.61
CA VAL A 340 -34.93 20.34 -10.67
C VAL A 340 -36.33 20.09 -10.11
N ILE A 341 -36.53 19.05 -9.30
CA ILE A 341 -37.83 18.78 -8.67
C ILE A 341 -38.27 19.98 -7.82
N GLN A 342 -37.37 20.56 -7.02
CA GLN A 342 -37.66 21.72 -6.17
C GLN A 342 -38.00 22.99 -6.96
N MET A 343 -37.45 23.17 -8.17
CA MET A 343 -37.80 24.30 -9.04
C MET A 343 -39.26 24.24 -9.52
N TYR A 344 -39.77 23.03 -9.81
CA TYR A 344 -41.14 22.83 -10.29
C TYR A 344 -42.15 22.65 -9.15
N TYR A 345 -41.71 22.06 -8.03
CA TYR A 345 -42.52 21.81 -6.84
C TYR A 345 -41.87 22.49 -5.63
N PRO A 346 -42.14 23.78 -5.36
CA PRO A 346 -41.53 24.50 -4.26
C PRO A 346 -41.88 23.89 -2.89
N GLU A 347 -43.04 23.23 -2.76
CA GLU A 347 -43.43 22.49 -1.56
C GLU A 347 -42.52 21.31 -1.23
N PHE A 348 -41.77 20.81 -2.22
CA PHE A 348 -40.81 19.73 -2.06
C PHE A 348 -39.63 20.14 -1.15
N CYS A 349 -39.39 21.44 -0.97
CA CYS A 349 -38.41 21.97 -0.02
C CYS A 349 -38.78 21.66 1.45
N ASN A 350 -40.07 21.46 1.74
CA ASN A 350 -40.58 21.20 3.09
C ASN A 350 -40.63 19.69 3.44
N ILE A 351 -40.24 18.83 2.51
CA ILE A 351 -40.23 17.38 2.69
C ILE A 351 -38.85 16.93 3.21
N LYS A 352 -38.83 16.35 4.41
CA LYS A 352 -37.64 15.73 5.00
C LYS A 352 -37.70 14.21 4.81
N GLN A 353 -36.77 13.68 4.03
CA GLN A 353 -36.60 12.24 3.84
C GLN A 353 -35.54 11.71 4.81
N TYR A 354 -35.89 10.67 5.57
CA TYR A 354 -34.93 9.92 6.38
C TYR A 354 -34.61 8.61 5.67
N GLN A 355 -33.33 8.42 5.33
CA GLN A 355 -32.85 7.24 4.64
C GLN A 355 -32.00 6.39 5.58
N ASN A 356 -31.99 5.07 5.37
CA ASN A 356 -31.03 4.20 6.04
C ASN A 356 -29.66 4.26 5.33
N TRP A 357 -28.66 3.59 5.91
CA TRP A 357 -27.30 3.51 5.35
C TRP A 357 -27.20 2.82 3.98
N TYR A 358 -28.24 2.07 3.56
CA TYR A 358 -28.38 1.51 2.21
C TYR A 358 -29.15 2.43 1.24
N GLY A 359 -29.49 3.66 1.65
CA GLY A 359 -30.22 4.63 0.82
C GLY A 359 -31.71 4.34 0.65
N LYS A 360 -32.31 3.41 1.41
CA LYS A 360 -33.76 3.18 1.41
C LYS A 360 -34.44 4.21 2.29
N ILE A 361 -35.50 4.85 1.76
CA ILE A 361 -36.34 5.79 2.50
C ILE A 361 -37.08 5.03 3.60
N VAL A 362 -36.82 5.39 4.86
CA VAL A 362 -37.42 4.78 6.06
C VAL A 362 -38.64 5.58 6.50
N GLU A 363 -38.53 6.92 6.50
CA GLU A 363 -39.59 7.83 6.95
C GLU A 363 -39.58 9.10 6.11
N VAL A 364 -40.76 9.67 5.87
CA VAL A 364 -40.95 10.91 5.11
C VAL A 364 -41.83 11.84 5.92
N LYS A 365 -41.36 13.07 6.18
CA LYS A 365 -42.11 14.09 6.89
C LYS A 365 -42.33 15.31 6.02
N TYR A 366 -43.56 15.79 5.93
CA TYR A 366 -43.89 17.11 5.38
C TYR A 366 -44.33 18.00 6.52
N ASN A 367 -43.63 19.12 6.75
CA ASN A 367 -43.90 20.01 7.89
C ASN A 367 -44.00 19.27 9.25
N ASN A 368 -43.12 18.27 9.46
CA ASN A 368 -43.09 17.35 10.62
C ASN A 368 -44.26 16.35 10.74
N ILE A 369 -45.17 16.28 9.78
CA ILE A 369 -46.24 15.28 9.71
C ILE A 369 -45.74 14.08 8.91
N VAL A 370 -45.91 12.86 9.43
CA VAL A 370 -45.52 11.62 8.76
C VAL A 370 -46.48 11.34 7.60
N ILE A 371 -45.94 11.20 6.40
CA ILE A 371 -46.71 10.87 5.18
C ILE A 371 -46.65 9.36 4.93
N ASN A 372 -47.67 8.82 4.26
CA ASN A 372 -47.63 7.46 3.74
C ASN A 372 -46.40 7.27 2.83
N LYS A 373 -45.49 6.40 3.27
CA LYS A 373 -44.22 6.11 2.60
C LYS A 373 -44.42 5.51 1.20
N GLU A 374 -45.40 4.64 1.01
CA GLU A 374 -45.57 3.90 -0.24
C GLU A 374 -46.07 4.81 -1.37
N GLU A 375 -47.07 5.64 -1.07
CA GLU A 375 -47.58 6.66 -1.98
C GLU A 375 -46.50 7.68 -2.32
N TYR A 376 -45.72 8.12 -1.32
CA TYR A 376 -44.60 9.03 -1.55
C TYR A 376 -43.54 8.43 -2.47
N ILE A 377 -43.17 7.16 -2.28
CA ILE A 377 -42.17 6.49 -3.12
C ILE A 377 -42.66 6.40 -4.58
N MET A 378 -43.93 6.06 -4.80
CA MET A 378 -44.51 6.01 -6.15
C MET A 378 -44.49 7.38 -6.82
N PHE A 379 -44.90 8.42 -6.10
CA PHE A 379 -44.85 9.80 -6.57
C PHE A 379 -43.42 10.25 -6.86
N TYR A 380 -42.49 10.05 -5.91
CA TYR A 380 -41.09 10.43 -6.04
C TYR A 380 -40.44 9.76 -7.24
N ASN A 381 -40.65 8.46 -7.45
CA ASN A 381 -40.11 7.75 -8.62
C ASN A 381 -40.65 8.30 -9.95
N LYS A 382 -41.94 8.68 -10.01
CA LYS A 382 -42.55 9.30 -11.20
C LYS A 382 -41.89 10.66 -11.47
N VAL A 383 -41.81 11.51 -10.46
CA VAL A 383 -41.27 12.87 -10.56
C VAL A 383 -39.77 12.86 -10.84
N GLN A 384 -39.01 11.94 -10.25
CA GLN A 384 -37.59 11.74 -10.49
C GLN A 384 -37.30 11.35 -11.94
N ARG A 385 -38.06 10.43 -12.53
CA ARG A 385 -37.92 10.05 -13.95
C ARG A 385 -38.16 11.24 -14.88
N VAL A 386 -39.19 12.04 -14.61
CA VAL A 386 -39.47 13.24 -15.40
C VAL A 386 -38.37 14.28 -15.22
N ALA A 387 -37.93 14.55 -13.99
CA ALA A 387 -36.85 15.49 -13.72
C ALA A 387 -35.53 15.08 -14.38
N ALA A 388 -35.19 13.78 -14.36
CA ALA A 388 -34.02 13.26 -15.08
C ALA A 388 -34.12 13.48 -16.60
N LYS A 389 -35.29 13.22 -17.21
CA LYS A 389 -35.55 13.54 -18.63
C LYS A 389 -35.44 15.04 -18.90
N LYS A 390 -35.95 15.88 -18.01
CA LYS A 390 -35.92 17.34 -18.16
C LYS A 390 -34.51 17.94 -18.01
N LEU A 391 -33.62 17.26 -17.28
CA LEU A 391 -32.22 17.65 -17.12
C LEU A 391 -31.37 17.36 -18.39
N SER A 392 -31.94 16.64 -19.38
CA SER A 392 -31.27 16.39 -20.66
C SER A 392 -31.12 17.64 -21.52
N ILE A 393 -29.99 17.74 -22.25
CA ILE A 393 -29.69 18.79 -23.25
C ILE A 393 -30.87 19.03 -24.17
N THR A 394 -31.41 17.92 -24.68
CA THR A 394 -32.44 17.91 -25.70
C THR A 394 -33.68 18.61 -25.20
N ASN A 395 -34.05 18.39 -23.94
CA ASN A 395 -35.21 19.06 -23.38
C ASN A 395 -34.95 20.54 -23.09
N ILE A 396 -33.74 20.90 -22.65
CA ILE A 396 -33.38 22.31 -22.38
C ILE A 396 -33.34 23.12 -23.68
N LEU A 397 -32.71 22.59 -24.74
CA LEU A 397 -32.73 23.18 -26.08
C LEU A 397 -34.15 23.31 -26.62
N PHE A 398 -35.00 22.29 -26.40
CA PHE A 398 -36.40 22.33 -26.81
C PHE A 398 -37.19 23.42 -26.06
N THR A 399 -37.00 23.58 -24.74
CA THR A 399 -37.61 24.69 -23.99
C THR A 399 -37.10 26.06 -24.44
N LEU A 400 -35.81 26.20 -24.73
CA LEU A 400 -35.25 27.44 -25.28
C LEU A 400 -35.83 27.76 -26.66
N ALA A 401 -35.96 26.75 -27.53
CA ALA A 401 -36.57 26.90 -28.84
C ALA A 401 -38.06 27.30 -28.74
N LYS A 402 -38.81 26.71 -27.79
CA LYS A 402 -40.21 27.10 -27.50
C LYS A 402 -40.31 28.51 -26.94
N LEU A 403 -39.42 28.90 -26.04
CA LEU A 403 -39.37 30.27 -25.51
C LEU A 403 -39.06 31.27 -26.63
N GLN A 404 -38.10 30.94 -27.49
CA GLN A 404 -37.79 31.72 -28.68
C GLN A 404 -39.02 31.85 -29.59
N PHE A 405 -39.76 30.76 -29.81
CA PHE A 405 -40.99 30.78 -30.61
C PHE A 405 -42.09 31.64 -29.98
N LEU A 406 -42.29 31.56 -28.65
CA LEU A 406 -43.25 32.40 -27.91
C LEU A 406 -42.86 33.89 -27.95
N ILE A 407 -41.57 34.20 -27.85
CA ILE A 407 -41.08 35.57 -28.01
C ILE A 407 -41.34 36.05 -29.44
N GLN A 408 -41.09 35.21 -30.44
CA GLN A 408 -41.37 35.49 -31.85
C GLN A 408 -42.87 35.64 -32.16
N SER A 409 -43.75 34.93 -31.45
CA SER A 409 -45.20 35.04 -31.65
C SER A 409 -45.79 36.29 -30.99
N ASN A 410 -45.23 36.73 -29.87
CA ASN A 410 -45.78 37.84 -29.08
C ASN A 410 -45.16 39.21 -29.40
N TYR A 411 -43.98 39.23 -30.02
CA TYR A 411 -43.28 40.47 -30.38
C TYR A 411 -43.07 40.57 -31.89
N ASN A 412 -43.33 41.76 -32.44
CA ASN A 412 -43.03 42.03 -33.85
C ASN A 412 -41.53 41.82 -34.12
N ILE A 413 -41.22 41.17 -35.25
CA ILE A 413 -39.88 40.76 -35.67
C ILE A 413 -38.87 41.90 -35.55
N ASP A 414 -39.29 43.14 -35.79
CA ASP A 414 -38.42 44.32 -35.72
C ASP A 414 -38.00 44.68 -34.29
N LYS A 415 -38.85 44.44 -33.28
CA LYS A 415 -38.51 44.60 -31.86
C LYS A 415 -37.52 43.53 -31.40
N ILE A 416 -37.68 42.30 -31.89
CA ILE A 416 -36.75 41.19 -31.62
C ILE A 416 -35.39 41.45 -32.26
N LYS A 417 -35.38 41.93 -33.52
CA LYS A 417 -34.15 42.38 -34.20
C LYS A 417 -33.47 43.53 -33.45
N LEU A 418 -34.23 44.47 -32.89
CA LEU A 418 -33.71 45.53 -32.03
C LEU A 418 -33.10 44.98 -30.73
N ALA A 419 -33.76 44.05 -30.06
CA ALA A 419 -33.23 43.39 -28.86
C ALA A 419 -31.95 42.58 -29.16
N HIS A 420 -31.90 41.86 -30.29
CA HIS A 420 -30.68 41.18 -30.75
C HIS A 420 -29.54 42.15 -31.08
N LYS A 421 -29.84 43.37 -31.54
CA LYS A 421 -28.85 44.45 -31.75
C LYS A 421 -28.33 45.06 -30.44
N VAL A 422 -29.03 44.86 -29.32
CA VAL A 422 -28.60 45.27 -27.96
C VAL A 422 -27.63 44.23 -27.34
N GLY A 423 -27.13 43.27 -28.14
CA GLY A 423 -26.17 42.26 -27.69
C GLY A 423 -25.03 42.80 -26.83
N ILE A 424 -24.48 41.93 -25.96
CA ILE A 424 -23.40 42.27 -25.03
C ILE A 424 -22.22 42.82 -25.83
N LYS A 425 -21.97 44.13 -25.74
CA LYS A 425 -20.84 44.77 -26.40
C LYS A 425 -19.55 44.13 -25.89
N LEU A 426 -18.71 43.63 -26.81
CA LEU A 426 -17.37 43.14 -26.52
C LEU A 426 -16.57 44.26 -25.84
N LYS A 427 -16.44 44.20 -24.51
CA LYS A 427 -15.73 45.22 -23.71
C LYS A 427 -14.26 45.39 -24.14
N GLN A 428 -13.69 44.39 -24.81
CA GLN A 428 -12.30 44.40 -25.30
C GLN A 428 -12.00 45.48 -26.35
N PHE A 429 -13.01 46.06 -27.02
CA PHE A 429 -12.79 47.15 -27.99
C PHE A 429 -13.18 48.55 -27.45
N SER A 430 -13.53 48.67 -26.18
CA SER A 430 -13.96 49.95 -25.58
C SER A 430 -12.85 50.72 -24.84
N LYS A 431 -11.64 50.16 -24.73
CA LYS A 431 -10.46 50.88 -24.23
C LYS A 431 -9.63 51.40 -25.41
N GLY A 432 -10.16 52.41 -26.11
CA GLY A 432 -9.46 52.96 -27.26
C GLY A 432 -10.20 54.05 -28.03
N SER A 433 -11.01 54.88 -27.39
CA SER A 433 -11.47 56.15 -27.99
C SER A 433 -12.00 57.10 -26.93
N SER A 434 -11.08 57.76 -26.25
CA SER A 434 -11.36 59.03 -25.59
C SER A 434 -11.51 60.13 -26.65
N ILE A 435 -12.66 60.22 -27.33
CA ILE A 435 -13.13 61.46 -27.98
C ILE A 435 -14.67 61.48 -27.92
N GLN A 436 -15.19 62.42 -27.11
CA GLN A 436 -16.44 63.18 -27.25
C GLN A 436 -17.72 62.48 -27.77
N SER A 437 -18.67 62.20 -26.85
CA SER A 437 -19.99 62.87 -26.78
C SER A 437 -21.08 62.00 -26.09
N PRO A 438 -21.55 62.35 -24.88
CA PRO A 438 -22.78 61.82 -24.31
C PRO A 438 -23.97 62.76 -24.69
N LYS A 439 -24.19 62.99 -25.99
CA LYS A 439 -25.35 63.76 -26.47
C LYS A 439 -26.13 63.10 -27.61
N LEU A 440 -25.54 62.16 -28.34
CA LEU A 440 -26.19 61.52 -29.50
C LEU A 440 -27.19 60.39 -29.15
N ILE A 441 -27.19 59.88 -27.92
CA ILE A 441 -28.14 58.82 -27.49
C ILE A 441 -29.43 59.42 -26.92
N GLN A 442 -29.40 60.66 -26.43
CA GLN A 442 -30.60 61.32 -25.88
C GLN A 442 -31.46 61.99 -26.95
N GLU A 443 -30.88 62.36 -28.10
CA GLU A 443 -31.63 62.88 -29.27
C GLU A 443 -32.36 61.79 -30.06
N GLN A 444 -31.87 60.54 -30.08
CA GLN A 444 -32.56 59.44 -30.78
C GLN A 444 -33.76 58.87 -30.00
N LEU A 445 -33.83 59.09 -28.68
CA LEU A 445 -35.01 58.77 -27.87
C LEU A 445 -36.07 59.88 -27.90
N ASN A 446 -35.68 61.14 -28.04
CA ASN A 446 -36.62 62.27 -28.12
C ASN A 446 -37.24 62.50 -29.51
N LEU A 447 -36.65 61.98 -30.59
CA LEU A 447 -37.21 62.10 -31.95
C LEU A 447 -38.34 61.10 -32.27
N GLN A 448 -38.64 60.14 -31.38
CA GLN A 448 -39.77 59.22 -31.54
C GLN A 448 -41.03 59.60 -30.73
N GLU A 449 -40.96 60.64 -29.87
CA GLU A 449 -42.14 61.16 -29.17
C GLU A 449 -42.84 62.31 -29.91
N ILE A 450 -42.28 62.81 -31.04
CA ILE A 450 -42.83 63.96 -31.78
C ILE A 450 -43.75 63.57 -32.96
N SER A 451 -43.92 62.29 -33.30
CA SER A 451 -44.86 61.84 -34.35
C SER A 451 -46.18 61.24 -33.84
N ARG A 452 -46.52 61.42 -32.56
CA ARG A 452 -47.87 61.17 -32.03
C ARG A 452 -48.52 62.48 -31.57
N ASN A 453 -49.00 63.25 -32.53
CA ASN A 453 -50.07 64.22 -32.31
C ASN A 453 -50.75 64.48 -33.65
N GLU A 454 -51.72 63.64 -34.00
CA GLU A 454 -52.96 63.99 -34.69
C GLU A 454 -53.80 62.72 -34.92
N SER A 455 -54.49 62.28 -33.88
CA SER A 455 -55.85 61.75 -34.00
C SER A 455 -56.50 61.83 -32.63
N LYS A 456 -57.48 62.71 -32.53
CA LYS A 456 -58.35 62.91 -31.37
C LYS A 456 -58.94 61.58 -30.93
N ASP A 457 -58.82 61.26 -29.64
CA ASP A 457 -59.95 60.79 -28.85
C ASP A 457 -59.68 61.15 -27.37
N HIS A 458 -60.53 62.04 -26.88
CA HIS A 458 -60.61 62.41 -25.47
C HIS A 458 -61.24 61.26 -24.69
N ILE A 459 -60.52 60.70 -23.72
CA ILE A 459 -61.13 60.29 -22.45
C ILE A 459 -60.17 60.70 -21.32
N GLN A 460 -60.54 61.76 -20.62
CA GLN A 460 -60.06 62.09 -19.28
C GLN A 460 -60.74 61.14 -18.29
N ILE A 461 -59.99 60.50 -17.39
CA ILE A 461 -60.52 60.12 -16.09
C ILE A 461 -59.51 60.51 -15.02
N HIS A 462 -60.01 61.35 -14.13
CA HIS A 462 -59.40 61.93 -12.95
C HIS A 462 -58.96 60.87 -11.92
N ASP A 463 -57.91 61.22 -11.17
CA ASP A 463 -57.66 60.74 -9.81
C ASP A 463 -58.92 60.83 -8.94
N ILE A 464 -59.13 59.84 -8.06
CA ILE A 464 -59.44 60.03 -6.64
C ILE A 464 -59.39 58.66 -5.94
N ALA A 465 -58.68 58.65 -4.81
CA ALA A 465 -58.59 57.59 -3.83
C ALA A 465 -59.85 57.51 -2.92
N ASN A 466 -60.00 56.35 -2.27
CA ASN A 466 -60.89 56.00 -1.15
C ASN A 466 -62.39 55.85 -1.55
N ILE A 467 -63.19 54.90 -1.04
CA ILE A 467 -63.36 54.35 0.31
C ILE A 467 -64.01 52.96 0.18
N ASN A 468 -63.76 52.09 1.16
CA ASN A 468 -64.58 50.95 1.62
C ASN A 468 -66.09 50.98 1.26
N LEU A 469 -66.70 49.80 1.07
CA LEU A 469 -67.65 49.20 2.03
C LEU A 469 -68.36 47.96 1.45
N ASN A 470 -68.25 46.89 2.23
CA ASN A 470 -69.23 45.84 2.51
C ASN A 470 -70.63 45.92 1.87
N GLU A 471 -70.97 44.79 1.27
CA GLU A 471 -72.14 43.94 1.51
C GLU A 471 -73.57 44.44 1.26
N GLN A 472 -74.25 43.52 0.57
CA GLN A 472 -75.63 43.05 0.72
C GLN A 472 -76.73 43.67 -0.14
N ASN A 473 -77.24 42.78 -1.00
CA ASN A 473 -78.66 42.41 -1.15
C ASN A 473 -79.56 43.49 -1.81
N ASN A 474 -80.48 43.20 -2.72
CA ASN A 474 -81.21 41.97 -3.00
C ASN A 474 -81.96 42.15 -4.34
N ASN A 475 -82.12 41.03 -5.03
CA ASN A 475 -83.33 40.55 -5.71
C ASN A 475 -83.92 41.20 -6.99
N GLN A 476 -84.08 40.28 -7.94
CA GLN A 476 -85.29 39.96 -8.73
C GLN A 476 -85.62 40.88 -9.92
N SER A 477 -85.38 40.37 -11.14
CA SER A 477 -86.35 39.65 -12.02
C SER A 477 -87.34 40.63 -12.67
N SER A 478 -87.56 40.68 -13.98
CA SER A 478 -87.84 39.57 -14.89
C SER A 478 -88.02 40.08 -16.32
N MET A 479 -87.73 39.19 -17.29
CA MET A 479 -88.42 38.98 -18.58
C MET A 479 -88.75 40.17 -19.48
N VAL A 480 -88.27 40.13 -20.73
CA VAL A 480 -89.12 39.97 -21.95
C VAL A 480 -88.26 39.33 -23.06
N ARG A 481 -88.95 38.49 -23.85
CA ARG A 481 -88.52 37.55 -24.89
C ARG A 481 -89.09 38.02 -26.23
N GLN A 482 -88.31 38.03 -27.30
CA GLN A 482 -88.72 37.86 -28.72
C GLN A 482 -87.43 37.84 -29.58
N GLU A 483 -87.04 36.70 -30.17
CA GLU A 483 -87.33 36.28 -31.57
C GLU A 483 -86.66 37.22 -32.61
N THR A 484 -85.88 36.84 -33.63
CA THR A 484 -85.62 35.57 -34.32
C THR A 484 -84.54 35.81 -35.41
N ILE A 485 -83.93 34.71 -35.92
CA ILE A 485 -83.27 34.52 -37.24
C ILE A 485 -81.76 34.83 -37.38
N ASN A 486 -81.00 33.72 -37.34
CA ASN A 486 -79.88 33.29 -38.20
C ASN A 486 -79.31 34.27 -39.27
N LYS A 487 -77.98 34.48 -39.24
CA LYS A 487 -77.02 33.78 -40.12
C LYS A 487 -75.56 34.17 -39.84
N ASP A 488 -74.75 33.12 -39.63
CA ASP A 488 -73.39 32.90 -40.12
C ASP A 488 -72.23 33.87 -39.79
N ASN A 489 -71.46 33.43 -38.78
CA ASN A 489 -70.01 33.18 -38.82
C ASN A 489 -69.04 34.31 -39.22
N SER A 490 -68.51 34.99 -38.20
CA SER A 490 -67.06 35.09 -37.96
C SER A 490 -66.80 35.60 -36.53
N LYS A 491 -66.85 34.70 -35.54
CA LYS A 491 -66.48 35.02 -34.16
C LYS A 491 -64.97 34.89 -33.98
N SER A 492 -64.32 36.04 -33.86
CA SER A 492 -63.08 36.21 -33.11
C SER A 492 -63.27 35.69 -31.69
N ILE A 493 -62.43 34.76 -31.26
CA ILE A 493 -62.36 34.33 -29.87
C ILE A 493 -61.52 35.37 -29.12
N TYR A 494 -62.18 36.35 -28.54
CA TYR A 494 -61.67 37.11 -27.41
C TYR A 494 -61.66 36.18 -26.19
N LEU A 495 -60.47 35.78 -25.74
CA LEU A 495 -60.28 35.19 -24.42
C LEU A 495 -60.26 36.33 -23.40
N ASN A 496 -61.38 36.50 -22.69
CA ASN A 496 -61.43 37.26 -21.45
C ASN A 496 -60.54 36.54 -20.42
N LEU A 497 -59.36 37.11 -20.15
CA LEU A 497 -58.57 36.79 -18.98
C LEU A 497 -59.35 37.24 -17.75
N LYS A 498 -59.97 36.28 -17.07
CA LYS A 498 -60.38 36.44 -15.68
C LYS A 498 -59.14 36.19 -14.82
N ASP A 499 -58.86 37.13 -13.93
CA ASP A 499 -57.84 37.01 -12.88
C ASP A 499 -58.22 35.86 -11.93
N ASP A 500 -57.71 34.67 -12.21
CA ASP A 500 -57.55 33.60 -11.24
C ASP A 500 -56.10 33.11 -11.36
N PHE A 501 -55.34 33.21 -10.27
CA PHE A 501 -53.98 32.65 -10.18
C PHE A 501 -54.06 31.13 -10.41
N HIS A 502 -53.70 30.68 -11.63
CA HIS A 502 -53.56 29.27 -11.95
C HIS A 502 -52.40 28.67 -11.15
N LEU A 503 -52.72 27.91 -10.10
CA LEU A 503 -51.87 26.84 -9.59
C LEU A 503 -51.69 25.81 -10.73
N LEU A 504 -50.44 25.56 -11.12
CA LEU A 504 -50.09 24.52 -12.11
C LEU A 504 -50.53 23.14 -11.59
N ASN A 505 -51.19 22.35 -12.44
CA ASN A 505 -51.65 21.00 -12.10
C ASN A 505 -50.64 19.93 -12.56
N ASP A 506 -50.74 18.71 -12.00
CA ASP A 506 -49.88 17.55 -12.34
C ASP A 506 -49.86 17.20 -13.84
N GLU A 507 -50.88 17.60 -14.61
CA GLU A 507 -50.95 17.41 -16.07
C GLU A 507 -50.06 18.40 -16.84
N ASP A 508 -49.84 19.61 -16.31
CA ASP A 508 -48.89 20.59 -16.88
C ASP A 508 -47.44 20.11 -16.72
N PHE A 509 -47.19 19.17 -15.81
CA PHE A 509 -45.89 18.55 -15.64
C PHE A 509 -45.52 17.58 -16.78
N GLN A 510 -46.51 16.93 -17.40
CA GLN A 510 -46.36 15.99 -18.51
C GLN A 510 -46.30 16.68 -19.88
N LEU A 511 -46.88 17.88 -20.01
CA LEU A 511 -46.94 18.62 -21.28
C LEU A 511 -45.57 19.09 -21.84
N PHE A 512 -44.48 18.86 -21.11
CA PHE A 512 -43.13 19.33 -21.42
C PHE A 512 -42.09 18.21 -21.53
N THR A 513 -42.51 17.00 -21.89
CA THR A 513 -41.60 15.94 -22.32
C THR A 513 -41.99 15.44 -23.71
N ILE A 514 -41.00 15.21 -24.56
CA ILE A 514 -41.22 14.43 -25.79
C ILE A 514 -41.48 12.99 -25.33
N ASP A 515 -42.71 12.51 -25.46
CA ASP A 515 -43.10 11.15 -25.06
C ASP A 515 -42.96 10.12 -26.20
N GLU A 516 -42.65 10.56 -27.41
CA GLU A 516 -42.36 9.65 -28.52
C GLU A 516 -40.84 9.46 -28.70
N PRO A 517 -40.34 8.21 -28.73
CA PRO A 517 -38.99 7.97 -29.20
C PRO A 517 -38.91 8.46 -30.64
N ILE A 518 -38.03 9.43 -30.91
CA ILE A 518 -37.60 9.70 -32.28
C ILE A 518 -36.93 8.40 -32.73
N ALA A 519 -37.63 7.62 -33.56
CA ALA A 519 -37.00 6.57 -34.33
C ALA A 519 -36.00 7.26 -35.26
N ILE A 520 -34.74 7.29 -34.83
CA ILE A 520 -33.64 7.61 -35.73
C ILE A 520 -33.57 6.42 -36.68
N GLU A 521 -34.11 6.59 -37.89
CA GLU A 521 -33.81 5.67 -38.99
C GLU A 521 -32.29 5.51 -39.10
N ASN A 522 -31.87 4.26 -39.19
CA ASN A 522 -30.49 3.79 -39.19
C ASN A 522 -29.63 4.45 -40.28
N ASP A 523 -29.06 5.63 -40.03
CA ASP A 523 -28.06 6.20 -40.93
C ASP A 523 -26.88 6.90 -40.23
N ILE A 524 -26.66 6.63 -38.94
CA ILE A 524 -25.39 6.97 -38.27
C ILE A 524 -24.76 5.69 -37.72
N GLN A 525 -24.45 4.77 -38.64
CA GLN A 525 -23.53 3.64 -38.41
C GLN A 525 -22.19 3.86 -39.13
N LYS A 526 -21.78 5.12 -39.33
CA LYS A 526 -20.60 5.46 -40.13
C LYS A 526 -19.65 6.52 -39.56
N SER A 527 -19.66 6.77 -38.25
CA SER A 527 -18.64 7.63 -37.61
C SER A 527 -17.75 6.94 -36.58
N ASP A 528 -18.00 5.68 -36.22
CA ASP A 528 -17.19 4.93 -35.22
C ASP A 528 -15.92 4.30 -35.81
N LEU A 529 -15.46 4.74 -36.98
CA LEU A 529 -14.28 4.20 -37.68
C LEU A 529 -13.09 5.18 -37.77
N TYR A 530 -13.10 6.30 -37.04
CA TYR A 530 -12.04 7.32 -37.13
C TYR A 530 -11.27 7.65 -35.84
N PHE A 531 -11.44 6.88 -34.75
CA PHE A 531 -10.65 7.08 -33.52
C PHE A 531 -9.85 5.87 -33.02
N GLU A 532 -9.88 4.73 -33.70
CA GLU A 532 -8.89 3.66 -33.52
C GLU A 532 -7.70 3.90 -34.45
N ASN A 533 -6.80 4.80 -34.07
CA ASN A 533 -5.38 4.80 -34.42
C ASN A 533 -4.72 6.06 -33.86
N ASN A 534 -4.41 6.04 -32.57
CA ASN A 534 -3.30 6.78 -31.98
C ASN A 534 -2.79 5.99 -30.78
N TYR A 535 -2.04 4.93 -31.08
CA TYR A 535 -1.03 4.41 -30.17
C TYR A 535 -0.02 5.54 -29.95
N ILE A 536 0.11 5.98 -28.70
CA ILE A 536 1.29 6.69 -28.23
C ILE A 536 2.21 5.60 -27.68
N ASP A 537 3.38 5.47 -28.30
CA ASP A 537 4.53 4.76 -27.75
C ASP A 537 4.87 5.31 -26.36
N LEU A 538 4.92 4.39 -25.39
CA LEU A 538 5.67 4.51 -24.14
C LEU A 538 6.31 3.16 -23.83
#